data_AF-A0AAD8S954-F1
#
_entry.id   AF-A0AAD8S954-F1
#
_cell.length_a   1.000
_cell.length_b   1.000
_cell.length_c   1.000
_cell.angle_alpha   90.00
_cell.angle_beta   90.00
_cell.angle_gamma   90.00
#
_symmetry.space_group_name_H-M   'P 1'
#
loop_
_entity.id
_entity.type
_entity.pdbx_description
1 polymer ?
#
loop_
_entity_poly.entity_id
_entity_poly.type
_entity_poly.pdbx_seq_one_letter_code
_entity_poly.pdbx_strand_id
1 'polypeptide(L)'
;MGAAVRAAAADAVVTFLWVFCASTIGASTAAVTTYLSLHEGIQYPIFVTVSILALLLFAFNLLCEALGGACFNPTDVAAFYAAGLTSPSLFSIALRLPAQAAGAVGGALAISELMPEQYKHMLGVPSLKVDPHTGAVAEGVLTFVITFTVLWVVVKGPRNPIVKTAMLSLCSVCLILTGAAYTGPSMNPANAFGWAYVNDRHNTWEQLYVYWIGPFIGAILAAWTFKAVNAAMAMGAALRAAAADGVVTFLWVLCVSSLGASTAAVTTYLSLHEGIHYALLVTVSILTLLLFAFNLLCDALGGASFNPTGVAAFYAAGLTNPSLFSIALRLPAQAAGAVGGALAISELMPHKYKHMLGGPSLKVDPHTGAVAEGVLTFVITFAVLCIIVKGPRNPIVKTAMLSVSTVSLVLTGAAYTGPSMNPANAFGWAYVNDRHNTWEQLYVYWICPFIGAILAAWIFKAIFLRPPPKPKAKKA
;
A
#
# COMPACT_ATOMS: atom_id res chain seq x y z
N MET A 1 16.59 -33.63 -10.97
CA MET A 1 15.93 -33.21 -12.23
C MET A 1 14.40 -33.32 -12.16
N GLY A 2 13.83 -34.45 -11.72
CA GLY A 2 12.37 -34.67 -11.75
C GLY A 2 11.49 -33.65 -11.01
N ALA A 3 11.92 -33.12 -9.86
CA ALA A 3 11.11 -32.14 -9.10
C ALA A 3 11.02 -30.77 -9.80
N ALA A 4 12.11 -30.26 -10.36
CA ALA A 4 12.15 -28.99 -11.08
C ALA A 4 11.31 -29.04 -12.37
N VAL A 5 11.38 -30.16 -13.10
CA VAL A 5 10.57 -30.37 -14.31
C VAL A 5 9.08 -30.46 -13.98
N ARG A 6 8.70 -31.20 -12.92
CA ARG A 6 7.30 -31.24 -12.46
C ARG A 6 6.78 -29.87 -12.06
N ALA A 7 7.59 -29.07 -11.36
CA ALA A 7 7.23 -27.71 -10.98
C ALA A 7 7.06 -26.80 -12.21
N ALA A 8 7.97 -26.87 -13.18
CA ALA A 8 7.87 -26.13 -14.43
C ALA A 8 6.64 -26.54 -15.25
N ALA A 9 6.30 -27.82 -15.30
CA ALA A 9 5.09 -28.31 -15.96
C ALA A 9 3.82 -27.81 -15.26
N ALA A 10 3.77 -27.87 -13.93
CA ALA A 10 2.64 -27.34 -13.15
C ALA A 10 2.47 -25.83 -13.36
N ASP A 11 3.57 -25.09 -13.37
CA ASP A 11 3.62 -23.65 -13.68
C ASP A 11 3.09 -23.34 -15.09
N ALA A 12 3.50 -24.10 -16.11
CA ALA A 12 3.00 -23.93 -17.47
C ALA A 12 1.48 -24.15 -17.55
N VAL A 13 0.98 -25.22 -16.92
CA VAL A 13 -0.45 -25.54 -16.91
C VAL A 13 -1.26 -24.46 -16.20
N VAL A 14 -0.85 -24.04 -15.00
CA VAL A 14 -1.59 -23.00 -14.27
C VAL A 14 -1.51 -21.65 -14.97
N THR A 15 -0.40 -21.30 -15.60
CA THR A 15 -0.27 -20.06 -16.38
C THR A 15 -1.15 -20.09 -17.63
N PHE A 16 -1.19 -21.21 -18.34
CA PHE A 16 -2.12 -21.42 -19.46
C PHE A 16 -3.56 -21.18 -19.04
N LEU A 17 -4.01 -21.85 -17.96
CA LEU A 17 -5.37 -21.71 -17.46
C LEU A 17 -5.65 -20.29 -16.99
N TRP A 18 -4.68 -19.65 -16.32
CA TRP A 18 -4.83 -18.28 -15.82
C TRP A 18 -5.04 -17.30 -16.97
N VAL A 19 -4.15 -17.29 -17.97
CA VAL A 19 -4.26 -16.37 -19.11
C VAL A 19 -5.53 -16.64 -19.91
N PHE A 20 -5.89 -17.90 -20.11
CA PHE A 20 -7.14 -18.28 -20.77
C PHE A 20 -8.36 -17.69 -20.02
N CYS A 21 -8.51 -17.99 -18.72
CA CYS A 21 -9.66 -17.57 -17.93
C CYS A 21 -9.70 -16.07 -17.66
N ALA A 22 -8.59 -15.46 -17.24
CA ALA A 22 -8.53 -14.04 -16.89
C ALA A 22 -8.85 -13.13 -18.09
N SER A 23 -8.48 -13.56 -19.30
CA SER A 23 -8.79 -12.81 -20.52
C SER A 23 -10.29 -12.74 -20.82
N THR A 24 -11.09 -13.67 -20.30
CA THR A 24 -12.55 -13.71 -20.49
C THR A 24 -13.34 -12.80 -19.55
N ILE A 25 -12.69 -12.10 -18.62
CA ILE A 25 -13.39 -11.30 -17.61
C ILE A 25 -14.27 -10.22 -18.24
N GLY A 26 -13.81 -9.56 -19.32
CA GLY A 26 -14.58 -8.55 -20.03
C GLY A 26 -15.86 -9.13 -20.66
N ALA A 27 -15.71 -10.19 -21.46
CA ALA A 27 -16.83 -10.91 -22.07
C ALA A 27 -17.81 -11.49 -21.02
N SER A 28 -17.28 -12.05 -19.93
CA SER A 28 -18.09 -12.59 -18.83
C SER A 28 -18.84 -11.49 -18.10
N THR A 29 -18.23 -10.32 -17.91
CA THR A 29 -18.91 -9.14 -17.33
C THR A 29 -20.06 -8.70 -18.22
N ALA A 30 -19.84 -8.60 -19.53
CA ALA A 30 -20.89 -8.22 -20.49
C ALA A 30 -22.05 -9.24 -20.50
N ALA A 31 -21.74 -10.54 -20.49
CA ALA A 31 -22.74 -11.59 -20.44
C ALA A 31 -23.57 -11.56 -19.15
N VAL A 32 -22.92 -11.45 -17.98
CA VAL A 32 -23.60 -11.43 -16.67
C VAL A 32 -24.45 -10.17 -16.50
N THR A 33 -23.93 -9.00 -16.88
CA THR A 33 -24.69 -7.74 -16.80
C THR A 33 -25.91 -7.75 -17.72
N THR A 34 -25.80 -8.34 -18.91
CA THR A 34 -26.92 -8.55 -19.83
C THR A 34 -27.95 -9.52 -19.29
N TYR A 35 -27.51 -10.67 -18.79
CA TYR A 35 -28.41 -11.65 -18.21
C TYR A 35 -29.19 -11.11 -17.01
N LEU A 36 -28.52 -10.34 -16.14
CA LEU A 36 -29.13 -9.76 -14.95
C LEU A 36 -29.85 -8.43 -15.21
N SER A 37 -29.91 -7.96 -16.46
CA SER A 37 -30.50 -6.65 -16.83
C SER A 37 -29.89 -5.47 -16.04
N LEU A 38 -28.60 -5.55 -15.71
CA LEU A 38 -27.85 -4.54 -14.97
C LEU A 38 -27.20 -3.53 -15.93
N HIS A 39 -28.02 -2.78 -16.64
CA HIS A 39 -27.58 -1.86 -17.70
C HIS A 39 -27.50 -0.40 -17.28
N GLU A 40 -28.20 -0.03 -16.21
CA GLU A 40 -28.26 1.36 -15.76
C GLU A 40 -27.09 1.70 -14.83
N GLY A 41 -26.06 2.30 -15.39
CA GLY A 41 -24.96 2.90 -14.64
C GLY A 41 -23.71 2.05 -14.53
N ILE A 42 -22.58 2.75 -14.48
CA ILE A 42 -21.23 2.19 -14.55
C ILE A 42 -20.85 1.33 -13.33
N GLN A 43 -21.55 1.48 -12.20
CA GLN A 43 -21.28 0.72 -10.98
C GLN A 43 -21.53 -0.79 -11.12
N TYR A 44 -22.51 -1.22 -11.91
CA TYR A 44 -22.86 -2.65 -11.99
C TYR A 44 -21.83 -3.46 -12.78
N PRO A 45 -21.39 -3.04 -13.98
CA PRO A 45 -20.30 -3.74 -14.68
C PRO A 45 -19.04 -3.81 -13.84
N ILE A 46 -18.65 -2.73 -13.15
CA ILE A 46 -17.47 -2.74 -12.28
C ILE A 46 -17.63 -3.73 -11.13
N PHE A 47 -18.78 -3.73 -10.45
CA PHE A 47 -19.04 -4.69 -9.38
C PHE A 47 -18.94 -6.14 -9.86
N VAL A 48 -19.50 -6.44 -11.03
CA VAL A 48 -19.44 -7.77 -11.65
C VAL A 48 -18.00 -8.13 -12.02
N THR A 49 -17.27 -7.24 -12.70
CA THR A 49 -15.85 -7.44 -13.04
C THR A 49 -15.01 -7.71 -11.80
N VAL A 50 -15.17 -6.90 -10.77
CA VAL A 50 -14.44 -7.04 -9.49
C VAL A 50 -14.77 -8.38 -8.82
N SER A 51 -16.04 -8.78 -8.82
CA SER A 51 -16.48 -10.04 -8.24
C SER A 51 -15.91 -11.25 -8.99
N ILE A 52 -15.97 -11.25 -10.33
CA ILE A 52 -15.39 -12.31 -11.16
C ILE A 52 -13.88 -12.38 -10.96
N LEU A 53 -13.19 -11.24 -11.00
CA LEU A 53 -11.74 -11.17 -10.80
C LEU A 53 -11.34 -11.70 -9.42
N ALA A 54 -12.04 -11.30 -8.35
CA ALA A 54 -11.79 -11.77 -7.00
C ALA A 54 -11.98 -13.29 -6.88
N LEU A 55 -13.04 -13.83 -7.46
CA LEU A 55 -13.32 -15.27 -7.46
C LEU A 55 -12.29 -16.07 -8.27
N LEU A 56 -11.87 -15.56 -9.43
CA LEU A 56 -10.82 -16.18 -10.24
C LEU A 56 -9.50 -16.20 -9.48
N LEU A 57 -9.05 -15.06 -8.93
CA LEU A 57 -7.83 -15.01 -8.12
C LEU A 57 -7.90 -15.95 -6.92
N PHE A 58 -9.05 -16.03 -6.25
CA PHE A 58 -9.26 -16.94 -5.13
C PHE A 58 -9.13 -18.40 -5.56
N ALA A 59 -9.81 -18.79 -6.66
CA ALA A 59 -9.76 -20.15 -7.19
C ALA A 59 -8.35 -20.54 -7.66
N PHE A 60 -7.65 -19.64 -8.36
CA PHE A 60 -6.30 -19.90 -8.86
C PHE A 60 -5.27 -20.02 -7.74
N ASN A 61 -5.39 -19.23 -6.67
CA ASN A 61 -4.55 -19.40 -5.48
C ASN A 61 -4.74 -20.79 -4.84
N LEU A 62 -5.97 -21.29 -4.74
CA LEU A 62 -6.24 -22.65 -4.25
C LEU A 62 -5.71 -23.72 -5.22
N LEU A 63 -5.85 -23.50 -6.54
CA LEU A 63 -5.30 -24.40 -7.56
C LEU A 63 -3.77 -24.48 -7.49
N CYS A 64 -3.11 -23.34 -7.34
CA CYS A 64 -1.66 -23.26 -7.12
C CYS A 64 -1.22 -24.09 -5.91
N GLU A 65 -1.95 -24.00 -4.79
CA GLU A 65 -1.69 -24.79 -3.59
C GLU A 65 -1.89 -26.29 -3.84
N ALA A 66 -2.98 -26.67 -4.52
CA ALA A 66 -3.26 -28.06 -4.90
C ALA A 66 -2.20 -28.67 -5.86
N LEU A 67 -1.61 -27.84 -6.72
CA LEU A 67 -0.51 -28.22 -7.63
C LEU A 67 0.88 -28.15 -6.97
N GLY A 68 0.96 -28.12 -5.64
CA GLY A 68 2.22 -28.15 -4.89
C GLY A 68 2.96 -26.81 -4.87
N GLY A 69 2.23 -25.69 -4.86
CA GLY A 69 2.80 -24.35 -4.89
C GLY A 69 3.25 -23.91 -6.28
N ALA A 70 2.52 -24.34 -7.32
CA ALA A 70 2.72 -23.82 -8.68
C ALA A 70 2.47 -22.30 -8.69
N CYS A 71 3.17 -21.58 -9.56
CA CYS A 71 3.04 -20.14 -9.71
C CYS A 71 2.72 -19.83 -11.17
N PHE A 72 1.70 -18.99 -11.41
CA PHE A 72 1.39 -18.48 -12.74
C PHE A 72 2.07 -17.13 -13.04
N ASN A 73 2.98 -16.69 -12.16
CA ASN A 73 3.64 -15.40 -12.23
C ASN A 73 5.18 -15.53 -12.03
N PRO A 74 5.99 -15.08 -13.00
CA PRO A 74 7.46 -15.14 -12.91
C PRO A 74 8.04 -14.40 -11.71
N THR A 75 7.41 -13.29 -11.31
CA THR A 75 7.90 -12.46 -10.21
C THR A 75 7.74 -13.15 -8.86
N ASP A 76 6.72 -13.99 -8.69
CA ASP A 76 6.53 -14.76 -7.45
C ASP A 76 7.67 -15.76 -7.27
N VAL A 77 8.03 -16.50 -8.33
CA VAL A 77 9.16 -17.44 -8.29
C VAL A 77 10.47 -16.71 -7.91
N ALA A 78 10.71 -15.55 -8.51
CA ALA A 78 11.89 -14.74 -8.20
C ALA A 78 11.87 -14.19 -6.76
N ALA A 79 10.72 -13.72 -6.29
CA ALA A 79 10.55 -13.16 -4.97
C ALA A 79 10.75 -14.20 -3.86
N PHE A 80 10.12 -15.38 -3.97
CA PHE A 80 10.28 -16.46 -3.00
C PHE A 80 11.72 -16.97 -2.92
N TYR A 81 12.45 -16.98 -4.04
CA TYR A 81 13.87 -17.27 -4.06
C TYR A 81 14.70 -16.16 -3.40
N ALA A 82 14.50 -14.90 -3.80
CA ALA A 82 15.22 -13.74 -3.26
C ALA A 82 14.97 -13.55 -1.75
N ALA A 83 13.77 -13.93 -1.27
CA ALA A 83 13.39 -13.92 0.14
C ALA A 83 14.04 -15.06 0.96
N GLY A 84 14.66 -16.04 0.29
CA GLY A 84 15.25 -17.21 0.94
C GLY A 84 14.22 -18.17 1.55
N LEU A 85 12.97 -18.11 1.07
CA LEU A 85 11.87 -18.95 1.58
C LEU A 85 11.76 -20.29 0.84
N THR A 86 12.35 -20.38 -0.34
CA THR A 86 12.36 -21.58 -1.15
C THR A 86 13.79 -21.94 -1.51
N SER A 87 14.05 -23.24 -1.71
CA SER A 87 15.37 -23.76 -2.13
C SER A 87 15.41 -24.24 -3.59
N PRO A 88 14.74 -23.60 -4.58
CA PRO A 88 14.93 -23.98 -5.97
C PRO A 88 16.37 -23.65 -6.34
N SER A 89 17.06 -24.59 -6.98
CA SER A 89 18.31 -24.27 -7.65
C SER A 89 18.05 -23.21 -8.72
N LEU A 90 19.06 -22.41 -9.07
CA LEU A 90 18.96 -21.48 -10.21
C LEU A 90 18.48 -22.19 -11.49
N PHE A 91 18.82 -23.48 -11.64
CA PHE A 91 18.30 -24.37 -12.68
C PHE A 91 16.77 -24.53 -12.64
N SER A 92 16.17 -24.67 -11.46
CA SER A 92 14.70 -24.74 -11.34
C SER A 92 14.04 -23.43 -11.75
N ILE A 93 14.63 -22.27 -11.42
CA ILE A 93 14.12 -20.97 -11.86
C ILE A 93 14.22 -20.86 -13.39
N ALA A 94 15.38 -21.22 -13.95
CA ALA A 94 15.63 -21.21 -15.39
C ALA A 94 14.67 -22.11 -16.19
N LEU A 95 14.11 -23.16 -15.58
CA LEU A 95 13.06 -23.98 -16.19
C LEU A 95 11.65 -23.40 -16.03
N ARG A 96 11.34 -22.84 -14.86
CA ARG A 96 9.99 -22.36 -14.53
C ARG A 96 9.60 -21.11 -15.31
N LEU A 97 10.49 -20.12 -15.44
CA LEU A 97 10.17 -18.86 -16.13
C LEU A 97 9.79 -19.07 -17.60
N PRO A 98 10.57 -19.80 -18.43
CA PRO A 98 10.17 -20.11 -19.79
C PRO A 98 8.90 -20.96 -19.87
N ALA A 99 8.69 -21.87 -18.91
CA ALA A 99 7.48 -22.70 -18.86
C ALA A 99 6.22 -21.86 -18.61
N GLN A 100 6.27 -20.88 -17.71
CA GLN A 100 5.18 -19.93 -17.49
C GLN A 100 4.94 -19.07 -18.74
N ALA A 101 5.99 -18.55 -19.38
CA ALA A 101 5.86 -17.79 -20.62
C ALA A 101 5.21 -18.62 -21.75
N ALA A 102 5.64 -19.88 -21.93
CA ALA A 102 5.04 -20.79 -22.89
C ALA A 102 3.57 -21.11 -22.57
N GLY A 103 3.25 -21.33 -21.28
CA GLY A 103 1.88 -21.49 -20.81
C GLY A 103 1.01 -20.27 -21.13
N ALA A 104 1.52 -19.07 -20.85
CA ALA A 104 0.83 -17.82 -21.15
C ALA A 104 0.55 -17.63 -22.65
N VAL A 105 1.54 -17.89 -23.52
CA VAL A 105 1.37 -17.86 -24.98
C VAL A 105 0.30 -18.87 -25.41
N GLY A 106 0.35 -20.11 -24.90
CA GLY A 106 -0.65 -21.12 -25.19
C GLY A 106 -2.06 -20.71 -24.77
N GLY A 107 -2.21 -20.12 -23.57
CA GLY A 107 -3.50 -19.64 -23.06
C GLY A 107 -4.06 -18.49 -23.89
N ALA A 108 -3.20 -17.53 -24.27
CA ALA A 108 -3.58 -16.39 -25.10
C ALA A 108 -3.97 -16.81 -26.53
N LEU A 109 -3.22 -17.74 -27.15
CA LEU A 109 -3.56 -18.31 -28.45
C LEU A 109 -4.88 -19.09 -28.40
N ALA A 110 -5.04 -19.97 -27.40
CA ALA A 110 -6.25 -20.78 -27.24
C ALA A 110 -7.50 -19.91 -27.08
N ILE A 111 -7.44 -18.84 -26.26
CA ILE A 111 -8.59 -17.96 -26.11
C ILE A 111 -8.83 -17.08 -27.34
N SER A 112 -7.79 -16.66 -28.05
CA SER A 112 -7.93 -15.88 -29.29
C SER A 112 -8.60 -16.69 -30.41
N GLU A 113 -8.38 -18.00 -30.45
CA GLU A 113 -9.02 -18.91 -31.40
C GLU A 113 -10.45 -19.28 -30.97
N LEU A 114 -10.67 -19.62 -29.70
CA LEU A 114 -11.94 -20.14 -29.19
C LEU A 114 -13.00 -19.05 -28.92
N MET A 115 -12.58 -17.80 -28.67
CA MET A 115 -13.51 -16.73 -28.36
C MET A 115 -14.38 -16.39 -29.58
N PRO A 116 -15.72 -16.36 -29.46
CA PRO A 116 -16.58 -15.93 -30.56
C PRO A 116 -16.24 -14.51 -31.03
N GLU A 117 -16.29 -14.27 -32.34
CA GLU A 117 -15.89 -12.99 -32.97
C GLU A 117 -16.51 -11.76 -32.29
N GLN A 118 -17.80 -11.84 -31.94
CA GLN A 118 -18.52 -10.77 -31.26
C GLN A 118 -17.94 -10.39 -29.88
N TYR A 119 -17.15 -11.24 -29.24
CA TYR A 119 -16.55 -11.01 -27.92
C TYR A 119 -15.02 -10.86 -27.97
N LYS A 120 -14.35 -11.08 -29.12
CA LYS A 120 -12.88 -10.98 -29.22
C LYS A 120 -12.34 -9.62 -28.83
N HIS A 121 -13.06 -8.54 -29.15
CA HIS A 121 -12.69 -7.17 -28.76
C HIS A 121 -12.78 -6.91 -27.25
N MET A 122 -13.41 -7.81 -26.48
CA MET A 122 -13.55 -7.72 -25.02
C MET A 122 -12.48 -8.52 -24.26
N LEU A 123 -11.53 -9.14 -24.96
CA LEU A 123 -10.44 -9.89 -24.33
C LEU A 123 -9.54 -8.94 -23.53
N GLY A 124 -9.27 -9.31 -22.28
CA GLY A 124 -8.42 -8.53 -21.39
C GLY A 124 -6.95 -8.63 -21.80
N VAL A 125 -6.39 -7.52 -22.29
CA VAL A 125 -4.98 -7.43 -22.71
C VAL A 125 -4.27 -6.31 -21.93
N PRO A 126 -3.07 -6.56 -21.36
CA PRO A 126 -2.26 -5.49 -20.79
C PRO A 126 -1.98 -4.40 -21.81
N SER A 127 -2.12 -3.14 -21.39
CA SER A 127 -2.10 -2.00 -22.31
C SER A 127 -1.50 -0.80 -21.61
N LEU A 128 -0.33 -0.36 -22.10
CA LEU A 128 0.34 0.83 -21.63
C LEU A 128 -0.44 2.08 -22.05
N LYS A 129 -0.87 2.88 -21.07
CA LYS A 129 -1.66 4.11 -21.24
C LYS A 129 -0.88 5.38 -20.90
N VAL A 130 0.34 5.22 -20.39
CA VAL A 130 1.27 6.29 -20.00
C VAL A 130 2.59 6.11 -20.75
N ASP A 131 3.56 7.00 -20.56
CA ASP A 131 4.88 6.79 -21.14
C ASP A 131 5.56 5.55 -20.53
N PRO A 132 6.52 4.91 -21.25
CA PRO A 132 7.15 3.69 -20.78
C PRO A 132 7.86 3.82 -19.42
N HIS A 133 8.37 5.00 -19.06
CA HIS A 133 9.04 5.18 -17.77
C HIS A 133 8.02 5.12 -16.63
N THR A 134 6.98 5.95 -16.69
CA THR A 134 5.92 5.92 -15.67
C THR A 134 5.21 4.56 -15.64
N GLY A 135 5.04 3.90 -16.79
CA GLY A 135 4.50 2.54 -16.85
C GLY A 135 5.37 1.52 -16.12
N ALA A 136 6.68 1.53 -16.36
CA ALA A 136 7.63 0.63 -15.70
C ALA A 136 7.70 0.87 -14.19
N VAL A 137 7.67 2.13 -13.74
CA VAL A 137 7.63 2.47 -12.32
C VAL A 137 6.32 2.01 -11.69
N ALA A 138 5.18 2.21 -12.36
CA ALA A 138 3.87 1.76 -11.88
C ALA A 138 3.83 0.24 -11.71
N GLU A 139 4.22 -0.52 -12.74
CA GLU A 139 4.31 -1.98 -12.68
C GLU A 139 5.28 -2.46 -11.58
N GLY A 140 6.42 -1.79 -11.43
CA GLY A 140 7.38 -2.10 -10.37
C GLY A 140 6.84 -1.86 -8.97
N VAL A 141 6.16 -0.74 -8.72
CA VAL A 141 5.59 -0.46 -7.38
C VAL A 141 4.40 -1.35 -7.08
N LEU A 142 3.50 -1.56 -8.04
CA LEU A 142 2.36 -2.46 -7.87
C LEU A 142 2.85 -3.88 -7.56
N THR A 143 3.86 -4.35 -8.30
CA THR A 143 4.51 -5.65 -8.06
C THR A 143 5.19 -5.69 -6.69
N PHE A 144 5.89 -4.62 -6.30
CA PHE A 144 6.48 -4.52 -4.95
C PHE A 144 5.42 -4.70 -3.85
N VAL A 145 4.29 -3.98 -3.95
CA VAL A 145 3.23 -4.03 -2.93
C VAL A 145 2.59 -5.42 -2.88
N ILE A 146 2.23 -6.01 -4.03
CA ILE A 146 1.61 -7.34 -4.02
C ILE A 146 2.59 -8.41 -3.55
N THR A 147 3.84 -8.40 -4.03
CA THR A 147 4.84 -9.38 -3.64
C THR A 147 5.17 -9.28 -2.15
N PHE A 148 5.34 -8.07 -1.60
CA PHE A 148 5.55 -7.90 -0.16
C PHE A 148 4.36 -8.44 0.64
N THR A 149 3.14 -8.15 0.18
CA THR A 149 1.90 -8.66 0.79
C THR A 149 1.84 -10.19 0.75
N VAL A 150 2.15 -10.81 -0.39
CA VAL A 150 2.21 -12.26 -0.57
C VAL A 150 3.19 -12.89 0.42
N LEU A 151 4.44 -12.41 0.45
CA LEU A 151 5.46 -12.90 1.37
C LEU A 151 5.01 -12.78 2.84
N TRP A 152 4.42 -11.64 3.21
CA TRP A 152 3.93 -11.40 4.56
C TRP A 152 2.78 -12.31 4.94
N VAL A 153 1.74 -12.37 4.11
CA VAL A 153 0.52 -13.13 4.38
C VAL A 153 0.79 -14.64 4.35
N VAL A 154 1.68 -15.11 3.47
CA VAL A 154 2.07 -16.52 3.43
C VAL A 154 2.82 -16.93 4.68
N VAL A 155 3.80 -16.14 5.12
CA VAL A 155 4.72 -16.49 6.23
C VAL A 155 4.17 -16.12 7.62
N LYS A 156 3.48 -14.99 7.73
CA LYS A 156 3.03 -14.39 9.01
C LYS A 156 1.52 -14.17 9.09
N GLY A 157 0.78 -14.38 8.00
CA GLY A 157 -0.66 -14.15 7.95
C GLY A 157 -1.48 -15.18 8.73
N PRO A 158 -2.82 -15.11 8.61
CA PRO A 158 -3.73 -16.02 9.32
C PRO A 158 -3.45 -17.49 9.02
N ARG A 159 -3.69 -18.35 10.02
CA ARG A 159 -3.54 -19.81 9.87
C ARG A 159 -4.58 -20.43 8.94
N ASN A 160 -5.76 -19.81 8.84
CA ASN A 160 -6.84 -20.33 7.99
C ASN A 160 -6.50 -20.05 6.50
N PRO A 161 -6.38 -21.10 5.66
CA PRO A 161 -6.01 -20.95 4.25
C PRO A 161 -7.04 -20.17 3.45
N ILE A 162 -8.34 -20.33 3.74
CA ILE A 162 -9.42 -19.59 3.06
C ILE A 162 -9.28 -18.09 3.34
N VAL A 163 -9.04 -17.71 4.60
CA VAL A 163 -8.86 -16.30 4.98
C VAL A 163 -7.60 -15.72 4.33
N LYS A 164 -6.50 -16.49 4.34
CA LYS A 164 -5.24 -16.11 3.68
C LYS A 164 -5.46 -15.83 2.19
N THR A 165 -6.11 -16.75 1.49
CA THR A 165 -6.40 -16.64 0.06
C THR A 165 -7.37 -15.50 -0.26
N ALA A 166 -8.39 -15.29 0.57
CA ALA A 166 -9.30 -14.15 0.44
C ALA A 166 -8.55 -12.81 0.58
N MET A 167 -7.66 -12.69 1.57
CA MET A 167 -6.83 -11.49 1.74
C MET A 167 -5.97 -11.20 0.51
N LEU A 168 -5.25 -12.21 -0.01
CA LEU A 168 -4.41 -12.05 -1.21
C LEU A 168 -5.23 -11.66 -2.44
N SER A 169 -6.38 -12.30 -2.64
CA SER A 169 -7.26 -12.02 -3.78
C SER A 169 -7.81 -10.59 -3.74
N LEU A 170 -8.26 -10.13 -2.57
CA LEU A 170 -8.73 -8.76 -2.39
C LEU A 170 -7.62 -7.72 -2.59
N CYS A 171 -6.41 -7.97 -2.06
CA CYS A 171 -5.25 -7.12 -2.29
C CYS A 171 -4.90 -7.01 -3.78
N SER A 172 -4.87 -8.14 -4.50
CA SER A 172 -4.62 -8.16 -5.94
C SER A 172 -5.67 -7.39 -6.73
N VAL A 173 -6.96 -7.54 -6.40
CA VAL A 173 -8.04 -6.76 -7.03
C VAL A 173 -7.82 -5.26 -6.83
N CYS A 174 -7.54 -4.82 -5.59
CA CYS A 174 -7.29 -3.41 -5.30
C CYS A 174 -6.12 -2.86 -6.13
N LEU A 175 -5.02 -3.61 -6.25
CA LEU A 175 -3.86 -3.20 -7.04
C LEU A 175 -4.14 -3.22 -8.54
N ILE A 176 -4.93 -4.18 -9.03
CA ILE A 176 -5.35 -4.21 -10.44
C ILE A 176 -6.20 -2.99 -10.78
N LEU A 177 -7.15 -2.61 -9.91
CA LEU A 177 -7.94 -1.40 -10.11
C LEU A 177 -7.07 -0.13 -10.04
N THR A 178 -6.10 -0.10 -9.12
CA THR A 178 -5.17 1.03 -8.97
C THR A 178 -4.29 1.21 -10.20
N GLY A 179 -3.76 0.11 -10.75
CA GLY A 179 -2.89 0.14 -11.91
C GLY A 179 -3.61 0.31 -13.25
N ALA A 180 -4.94 0.12 -13.30
CA ALA A 180 -5.72 0.10 -14.53
C ALA A 180 -5.57 1.36 -15.39
N ALA A 181 -5.27 2.50 -14.76
CA ALA A 181 -5.04 3.77 -15.43
C ALA A 181 -3.66 3.90 -16.09
N TYR A 182 -2.69 3.05 -15.72
CA TYR A 182 -1.30 3.14 -16.19
C TYR A 182 -0.98 2.10 -17.25
N THR A 183 -1.18 0.81 -16.93
CA THR A 183 -0.63 -0.30 -17.73
C THR A 183 -1.64 -1.42 -18.01
N GLY A 184 -2.87 -1.33 -17.50
CA GLY A 184 -3.77 -2.49 -17.48
C GLY A 184 -3.09 -3.62 -16.69
N PRO A 185 -2.90 -3.41 -15.39
CA PRO A 185 -1.70 -3.82 -14.68
C PRO A 185 -1.57 -5.32 -14.70
N SER A 186 -0.46 -5.77 -15.25
CA SER A 186 -0.19 -7.20 -15.31
C SER A 186 0.33 -7.66 -13.96
N MET A 187 1.32 -6.93 -13.39
CA MET A 187 2.17 -7.38 -12.28
C MET A 187 2.74 -8.79 -12.49
N ASN A 188 2.68 -9.27 -13.73
CA ASN A 188 2.87 -10.63 -14.16
C ASN A 188 3.49 -10.61 -15.56
N PRO A 189 4.82 -10.78 -15.65
CA PRO A 189 5.54 -10.76 -16.92
C PRO A 189 5.06 -11.85 -17.90
N ALA A 190 4.68 -13.04 -17.42
CA ALA A 190 4.21 -14.11 -18.30
C ALA A 190 2.87 -13.74 -18.95
N ASN A 191 1.91 -13.23 -18.17
CA ASN A 191 0.61 -12.78 -18.70
C ASN A 191 0.76 -11.68 -19.77
N ALA A 192 1.60 -10.68 -19.51
CA ALA A 192 1.88 -9.64 -20.51
C ALA A 192 2.58 -10.20 -21.75
N PHE A 193 3.56 -11.10 -21.56
CA PHE A 193 4.30 -11.70 -22.67
C PHE A 193 3.41 -12.57 -23.57
N GLY A 194 2.49 -13.35 -22.99
CA GLY A 194 1.56 -14.19 -23.76
C GLY A 194 0.75 -13.37 -24.77
N TRP A 195 0.18 -12.25 -24.32
CA TRP A 195 -0.55 -11.34 -25.20
C TRP A 195 0.34 -10.55 -26.15
N ALA A 196 1.53 -10.13 -25.71
CA ALA A 196 2.49 -9.48 -26.58
C ALA A 196 2.95 -10.41 -27.72
N TYR A 197 3.02 -11.72 -27.48
CA TYR A 197 3.35 -12.71 -28.50
C TYR A 197 2.24 -12.80 -29.56
N VAL A 198 0.99 -12.99 -29.12
CA VAL A 198 -0.18 -13.07 -30.02
C VAL A 198 -0.36 -11.81 -30.86
N ASN A 199 -0.01 -10.65 -30.31
CA ASN A 199 -0.14 -9.35 -31.00
C ASN A 199 1.13 -8.91 -31.75
N ASP A 200 2.13 -9.79 -31.91
CA ASP A 200 3.43 -9.47 -32.56
C ASP A 200 4.19 -8.28 -31.94
N ARG A 201 4.01 -8.04 -30.63
CA ARG A 201 4.69 -6.99 -29.84
C ARG A 201 5.69 -7.53 -28.81
N HIS A 202 5.95 -8.83 -28.80
CA HIS A 202 6.79 -9.49 -27.79
C HIS A 202 8.26 -9.02 -27.78
N ASN A 203 8.77 -8.49 -28.91
CA ASN A 203 10.14 -7.99 -29.04
C ASN A 203 10.26 -6.47 -28.84
N THR A 204 9.25 -5.82 -28.27
CA THR A 204 9.26 -4.37 -28.06
C THR A 204 10.03 -3.97 -26.80
N TRP A 205 10.60 -2.76 -26.82
CA TRP A 205 11.19 -2.17 -25.62
C TRP A 205 10.16 -1.98 -24.51
N GLU A 206 8.92 -1.64 -24.87
CA GLU A 206 7.78 -1.60 -23.94
C GLU A 206 7.64 -2.94 -23.19
N GLN A 207 7.60 -4.05 -23.92
CA GLN A 207 7.43 -5.37 -23.31
C GLN A 207 8.55 -5.65 -22.30
N LEU A 208 9.81 -5.47 -22.70
CA LEU A 208 10.95 -5.75 -21.84
C LEU A 208 11.04 -4.78 -20.64
N TYR A 209 10.92 -3.48 -20.88
CA TYR A 209 11.15 -2.48 -19.85
C TYR A 209 9.98 -2.37 -18.86
N VAL A 210 8.75 -2.29 -19.36
CA VAL A 210 7.56 -2.07 -18.54
C VAL A 210 7.10 -3.36 -17.86
N TYR A 211 6.96 -4.45 -18.62
CA TYR A 211 6.30 -5.66 -18.11
C TYR A 211 7.26 -6.76 -17.64
N TRP A 212 8.56 -6.64 -17.89
CA TRP A 212 9.58 -7.52 -17.30
C TRP A 212 10.42 -6.77 -16.27
N ILE A 213 11.21 -5.77 -16.68
CA ILE A 213 12.18 -5.10 -15.79
C ILE A 213 11.48 -4.47 -14.58
N GLY A 214 10.42 -3.67 -14.79
CA GLY A 214 9.65 -3.05 -13.71
C GLY A 214 9.20 -4.06 -12.65
N PRO A 215 8.36 -5.05 -12.99
CA PRO A 215 7.89 -6.07 -12.05
C PRO A 215 9.02 -6.84 -11.35
N PHE A 216 10.07 -7.26 -12.06
CA PHE A 216 11.18 -7.98 -11.43
C PHE A 216 11.94 -7.13 -10.40
N ILE A 217 12.19 -5.85 -10.70
CA ILE A 217 12.77 -4.92 -9.72
C ILE A 217 11.85 -4.81 -8.49
N GLY A 218 10.55 -4.61 -8.71
CA GLY A 218 9.56 -4.54 -7.64
C GLY A 218 9.56 -5.77 -6.73
N ALA A 219 9.54 -6.96 -7.34
CA ALA A 219 9.51 -8.24 -6.65
C ALA A 219 10.79 -8.51 -5.83
N ILE A 220 11.96 -8.21 -6.40
CA ILE A 220 13.26 -8.37 -5.71
C ILE A 220 13.37 -7.38 -4.55
N LEU A 221 13.00 -6.12 -4.75
CA LEU A 221 12.98 -5.11 -3.69
C LEU A 221 12.01 -5.51 -2.56
N ALA A 222 10.85 -6.06 -2.89
CA ALA A 222 9.90 -6.57 -1.89
C ALA A 222 10.48 -7.73 -1.10
N ALA A 223 11.13 -8.68 -1.76
CA ALA A 223 11.79 -9.81 -1.11
C ALA A 223 12.93 -9.39 -0.18
N TRP A 224 13.77 -8.45 -0.62
CA TRP A 224 14.84 -7.88 0.22
C TRP A 224 14.27 -7.08 1.39
N THR A 225 13.21 -6.32 1.17
CA THR A 225 12.50 -5.60 2.25
C THR A 225 11.94 -6.59 3.26
N PHE A 226 11.29 -7.65 2.81
CA PHE A 226 10.78 -8.72 3.68
C PHE A 226 11.90 -9.38 4.49
N LYS A 227 13.06 -9.67 3.88
CA LYS A 227 14.23 -10.18 4.60
C LYS A 227 14.78 -9.18 5.59
N ALA A 228 14.92 -7.91 5.20
CA ALA A 228 15.43 -6.86 6.06
C ALA A 228 14.51 -6.66 7.27
N VAL A 229 13.18 -6.67 7.07
CA VAL A 229 12.19 -6.59 8.15
C VAL A 229 12.29 -7.82 9.05
N ASN A 230 12.37 -9.04 8.51
CA ASN A 230 12.53 -10.25 9.34
C ASN A 230 13.87 -10.28 10.10
N ALA A 231 14.95 -9.83 9.47
CA ALA A 231 16.25 -9.70 10.12
C ALA A 231 16.20 -8.64 11.22
N ALA A 232 15.56 -7.49 10.98
CA ALA A 232 15.28 -6.49 12.00
C ALA A 232 14.39 -7.06 13.12
N MET A 233 13.47 -7.97 12.80
CA MET A 233 12.71 -8.75 13.79
C MET A 233 13.55 -9.75 14.58
N ALA A 234 14.75 -10.10 14.13
CA ALA A 234 15.73 -10.86 14.90
C ALA A 234 16.73 -9.96 15.65
N MET A 235 16.86 -8.68 15.26
CA MET A 235 17.70 -7.69 15.91
C MET A 235 17.14 -7.24 17.26
N GLY A 236 17.97 -6.53 18.03
CA GLY A 236 17.57 -5.90 19.30
C GLY A 236 16.34 -5.01 19.11
N ALA A 237 15.47 -4.98 20.13
CA ALA A 237 14.14 -4.37 20.06
C ALA A 237 14.11 -2.93 19.49
N ALA A 238 15.17 -2.15 19.74
CA ALA A 238 15.32 -0.78 19.25
C ALA A 238 15.37 -0.70 17.71
N LEU A 239 16.22 -1.52 17.08
CA LEU A 239 16.41 -1.49 15.62
C LEU A 239 15.21 -2.06 14.88
N ARG A 240 14.56 -3.07 15.46
CA ARG A 240 13.28 -3.60 14.97
C ARG A 240 12.21 -2.53 14.89
N ALA A 241 12.04 -1.78 15.96
CA ALA A 241 11.06 -0.70 16.04
C ALA A 241 11.35 0.40 15.03
N ALA A 242 12.64 0.77 14.85
CA ALA A 242 13.04 1.76 13.86
C ALA A 242 12.76 1.31 12.42
N ALA A 243 13.10 0.06 12.07
CA ALA A 243 12.83 -0.50 10.75
C ALA A 243 11.32 -0.55 10.45
N ALA A 244 10.52 -1.01 11.42
CA ALA A 244 9.07 -1.06 11.30
C ALA A 244 8.46 0.33 11.10
N ASP A 245 8.89 1.31 11.90
CA ASP A 245 8.48 2.71 11.77
C ASP A 245 8.84 3.30 10.40
N GLY A 246 10.04 3.03 9.88
CA GLY A 246 10.45 3.49 8.56
C GLY A 246 9.58 2.93 7.43
N VAL A 247 9.29 1.62 7.45
CA VAL A 247 8.42 0.98 6.45
C VAL A 247 6.99 1.51 6.51
N VAL A 248 6.42 1.63 7.71
CA VAL A 248 5.05 2.16 7.86
C VAL A 248 5.00 3.62 7.44
N THR A 249 6.02 4.43 7.76
CA THR A 249 6.05 5.84 7.35
C THR A 249 6.16 5.99 5.83
N PHE A 250 6.97 5.16 5.17
CA PHE A 250 7.04 5.10 3.71
C PHE A 250 5.67 4.85 3.09
N LEU A 251 4.99 3.78 3.52
CA LEU A 251 3.68 3.42 3.01
C LEU A 251 2.64 4.50 3.33
N TRP A 252 2.72 5.08 4.53
CA TRP A 252 1.79 6.11 4.97
C TRP A 252 1.90 7.35 4.08
N VAL A 253 3.10 7.87 3.88
CA VAL A 253 3.31 9.07 3.04
C VAL A 253 2.92 8.83 1.59
N LEU A 254 3.22 7.64 1.05
CA LEU A 254 2.78 7.23 -0.28
C LEU A 254 1.25 7.27 -0.41
N CYS A 255 0.53 6.66 0.54
CA CYS A 255 -0.92 6.57 0.50
C CYS A 255 -1.62 7.90 0.83
N VAL A 256 -1.25 8.55 1.93
CA VAL A 256 -1.92 9.76 2.44
C VAL A 256 -1.79 10.92 1.46
N SER A 257 -0.65 11.02 0.76
CA SER A 257 -0.43 12.07 -0.24
C SER A 257 -1.33 11.93 -1.47
N SER A 258 -1.87 10.73 -1.71
CA SER A 258 -2.82 10.49 -2.81
C SER A 258 -4.27 10.87 -2.46
N LEU A 259 -4.56 11.29 -1.22
CA LEU A 259 -5.93 11.55 -0.76
C LEU A 259 -6.67 12.60 -1.60
N GLY A 260 -6.01 13.69 -1.97
CA GLY A 260 -6.61 14.74 -2.80
C GLY A 260 -6.98 14.22 -4.18
N ALA A 261 -6.03 13.56 -4.85
CA ALA A 261 -6.24 12.94 -6.16
C ALA A 261 -7.33 11.86 -6.12
N SER A 262 -7.31 11.00 -5.10
CA SER A 262 -8.29 9.94 -4.89
C SER A 262 -9.69 10.50 -4.64
N THR A 263 -9.79 11.58 -3.84
CA THR A 263 -11.05 12.28 -3.60
C THR A 263 -11.59 12.88 -4.89
N ALA A 264 -10.76 13.54 -5.69
CA ALA A 264 -11.17 14.09 -6.98
C ALA A 264 -11.61 13.00 -7.97
N ALA A 265 -10.88 11.89 -8.03
CA ALA A 265 -11.24 10.76 -8.88
C ALA A 265 -12.59 10.14 -8.48
N VAL A 266 -12.82 9.90 -7.19
CA VAL A 266 -14.08 9.32 -6.68
C VAL A 266 -15.25 10.27 -6.86
N THR A 267 -15.08 11.55 -6.55
CA THR A 267 -16.16 12.56 -6.71
C THR A 267 -16.54 12.74 -8.18
N THR A 268 -15.56 12.81 -9.08
CA THR A 268 -15.81 12.83 -10.54
C THR A 268 -16.54 11.57 -10.99
N TYR A 269 -16.08 10.40 -10.54
CA TYR A 269 -16.67 9.11 -10.92
C TYR A 269 -18.13 8.98 -10.46
N LEU A 270 -18.43 9.38 -9.22
CA LEU A 270 -19.78 9.35 -8.65
C LEU A 270 -20.65 10.53 -9.12
N SER A 271 -20.13 11.38 -10.02
CA SER A 271 -20.80 12.59 -10.49
C SER A 271 -21.21 13.56 -9.37
N LEU A 272 -20.48 13.56 -8.25
CA LEU A 272 -20.70 14.41 -7.08
C LEU A 272 -20.00 15.76 -7.29
N HIS A 273 -20.52 16.57 -8.20
CA HIS A 273 -19.89 17.84 -8.61
C HIS A 273 -20.34 19.06 -7.78
N GLU A 274 -21.45 18.97 -7.05
CA GLU A 274 -22.00 20.11 -6.31
C GLU A 274 -21.82 19.97 -4.79
N GLY A 275 -20.91 20.78 -4.22
CA GLY A 275 -20.79 20.98 -2.78
C GLY A 275 -19.56 20.37 -2.14
N ILE A 276 -18.85 21.18 -1.34
CA ILE A 276 -17.64 20.76 -0.59
C ILE A 276 -17.89 19.56 0.34
N HIS A 277 -19.14 19.38 0.78
CA HIS A 277 -19.54 18.32 1.71
C HIS A 277 -19.34 16.91 1.14
N TYR A 278 -19.54 16.70 -0.17
CA TYR A 278 -19.31 15.38 -0.79
C TYR A 278 -17.83 15.05 -0.87
N ALA A 279 -16.99 16.02 -1.26
CA ALA A 279 -15.55 15.85 -1.26
C ALA A 279 -15.04 15.52 0.15
N LEU A 280 -15.52 16.23 1.17
CA LEU A 280 -15.19 15.96 2.56
C LEU A 280 -15.63 14.57 3.02
N LEU A 281 -16.86 14.15 2.69
CA LEU A 281 -17.35 12.81 3.02
C LEU A 281 -16.48 11.72 2.39
N VAL A 282 -16.11 11.90 1.13
CA VAL A 282 -15.23 10.98 0.40
C VAL A 282 -13.84 10.95 1.04
N THR A 283 -13.23 12.12 1.31
CA THR A 283 -11.92 12.20 1.96
C THR A 283 -11.93 11.53 3.33
N VAL A 284 -12.93 11.80 4.17
CA VAL A 284 -13.09 11.16 5.49
C VAL A 284 -13.25 9.65 5.33
N SER A 285 -14.04 9.19 4.36
CA SER A 285 -14.25 7.75 4.12
C SER A 285 -12.94 7.06 3.72
N ILE A 286 -12.21 7.62 2.75
CA ILE A 286 -10.92 7.08 2.29
C ILE A 286 -9.91 7.09 3.44
N LEU A 287 -9.79 8.20 4.18
CA LEU A 287 -8.88 8.30 5.32
C LEU A 287 -9.25 7.30 6.44
N THR A 288 -10.54 7.07 6.68
CA THR A 288 -10.99 6.06 7.66
C THR A 288 -10.53 4.67 7.27
N LEU A 289 -10.68 4.30 5.99
CA LEU A 289 -10.21 3.01 5.47
C LEU A 289 -8.68 2.89 5.57
N LEU A 290 -7.96 3.95 5.21
CA LEU A 290 -6.49 4.00 5.34
C LEU A 290 -6.07 3.84 6.80
N LEU A 291 -6.58 4.66 7.71
CA LEU A 291 -6.23 4.56 9.14
C LEU A 291 -6.61 3.20 9.72
N PHE A 292 -7.71 2.58 9.28
CA PHE A 292 -8.09 1.24 9.72
C PHE A 292 -7.03 0.21 9.29
N ALA A 293 -6.64 0.23 8.02
CA ALA A 293 -5.61 -0.65 7.48
C ALA A 293 -4.25 -0.41 8.14
N PHE A 294 -3.86 0.85 8.35
CA PHE A 294 -2.60 1.21 8.98
C PHE A 294 -2.56 0.85 10.47
N ASN A 295 -3.68 0.95 11.20
CA ASN A 295 -3.75 0.47 12.59
C ASN A 295 -3.46 -1.03 12.66
N LEU A 296 -4.06 -1.84 11.78
CA LEU A 296 -3.79 -3.27 11.69
C LEU A 296 -2.32 -3.56 11.32
N LEU A 297 -1.76 -2.79 10.37
CA LEU A 297 -0.37 -2.93 9.96
C LEU A 297 0.61 -2.57 11.09
N CYS A 298 0.37 -1.46 11.79
CA CYS A 298 1.15 -1.01 12.93
C CYS A 298 1.17 -2.05 14.04
N ASP A 299 0.00 -2.64 14.36
CA ASP A 299 -0.14 -3.70 15.35
C ASP A 299 0.64 -4.97 14.92
N ALA A 300 0.51 -5.38 13.66
CA ALA A 300 1.23 -6.51 13.09
C ALA A 300 2.76 -6.31 13.10
N LEU A 301 3.22 -5.07 13.04
CA LEU A 301 4.63 -4.68 13.12
C LEU A 301 5.10 -4.32 14.53
N GLY A 302 4.36 -4.73 15.56
CA GLY A 302 4.76 -4.60 16.96
C GLY A 302 4.52 -3.22 17.55
N GLY A 303 3.46 -2.54 17.12
CA GLY A 303 3.15 -1.17 17.56
C GLY A 303 4.03 -0.13 16.87
N ALA A 304 4.30 -0.32 15.57
CA ALA A 304 5.00 0.65 14.76
C ALA A 304 4.23 1.97 14.68
N SER A 305 4.93 3.07 14.43
CA SER A 305 4.37 4.40 14.30
C SER A 305 4.92 5.10 13.07
N PHE A 306 4.04 5.78 12.34
CA PHE A 306 4.38 6.60 11.18
C PHE A 306 4.45 8.10 11.49
N ASN A 307 4.32 8.48 12.77
CA ASN A 307 4.36 9.86 13.21
C ASN A 307 5.34 10.04 14.39
N PRO A 308 6.42 10.82 14.22
CA PRO A 308 7.38 11.13 15.27
C PRO A 308 6.75 11.67 16.56
N THR A 309 5.73 12.52 16.44
CA THR A 309 5.05 13.13 17.60
C THR A 309 4.21 12.11 18.36
N GLY A 310 3.69 11.09 17.67
CA GLY A 310 3.01 9.96 18.30
C GLY A 310 3.94 9.16 19.20
N VAL A 311 5.17 8.86 18.74
CA VAL A 311 6.18 8.18 19.56
C VAL A 311 6.50 8.98 20.84
N ALA A 312 6.72 10.28 20.70
CA ALA A 312 6.99 11.15 21.86
C ALA A 312 5.79 11.29 22.80
N ALA A 313 4.57 11.43 22.27
CA ALA A 313 3.36 11.58 23.07
C ALA A 313 3.09 10.33 23.92
N PHE A 314 3.16 9.14 23.33
CA PHE A 314 2.92 7.89 24.07
C PHE A 314 4.00 7.63 25.13
N TYR A 315 5.26 7.99 24.84
CA TYR A 315 6.33 7.97 25.83
C TYR A 315 6.08 8.96 26.97
N ALA A 316 5.77 10.23 26.65
CA ALA A 316 5.51 11.29 27.63
C ALA A 316 4.29 10.99 28.51
N ALA A 317 3.25 10.36 27.95
CA ALA A 317 2.08 9.89 28.69
C ALA A 317 2.40 8.71 29.62
N GLY A 318 3.56 8.04 29.45
CA GLY A 318 3.92 6.83 30.18
C GLY A 318 3.15 5.59 29.73
N LEU A 319 2.63 5.61 28.50
CA LEU A 319 1.91 4.48 27.89
C LEU A 319 2.85 3.49 27.22
N THR A 320 4.04 3.94 26.82
CA THR A 320 5.12 3.11 26.27
C THR A 320 6.44 3.44 26.98
N ASN A 321 7.35 2.47 27.03
CA ASN A 321 8.66 2.62 27.67
C ASN A 321 9.83 2.22 26.73
N PRO A 322 9.94 2.78 25.51
CA PRO A 322 11.14 2.58 24.69
C PRO A 322 12.38 3.18 25.36
N SER A 323 13.55 2.60 25.10
CA SER A 323 14.82 3.23 25.48
C SER A 323 15.04 4.51 24.66
N LEU A 324 15.79 5.47 25.20
CA LEU A 324 16.16 6.69 24.46
C LEU A 324 16.92 6.36 23.17
N PHE A 325 17.76 5.33 23.20
CA PHE A 325 18.43 4.80 22.02
C PHE A 325 17.43 4.31 20.95
N SER A 326 16.34 3.65 21.34
CA SER A 326 15.27 3.24 20.42
C SER A 326 14.58 4.43 19.77
N ILE A 327 14.23 5.46 20.57
CA ILE A 327 13.63 6.68 20.02
C ILE A 327 14.59 7.36 19.03
N ALA A 328 15.87 7.47 19.38
CA ALA A 328 16.91 8.08 18.53
C ALA A 328 17.08 7.36 17.19
N LEU A 329 16.86 6.04 17.12
CA LEU A 329 16.87 5.29 15.86
C LEU A 329 15.56 5.40 15.08
N ARG A 330 14.42 5.49 15.77
CA ARG A 330 13.08 5.54 15.14
C ARG A 330 12.87 6.83 14.35
N LEU A 331 13.27 7.99 14.89
CA LEU A 331 13.00 9.28 14.23
C LEU A 331 13.67 9.42 12.85
N PRO A 332 14.98 9.13 12.68
CA PRO A 332 15.61 9.15 11.37
C PRO A 332 15.02 8.12 10.41
N ALA A 333 14.64 6.94 10.92
CA ALA A 333 14.02 5.91 10.09
C ALA A 333 12.65 6.34 9.54
N GLN A 334 11.81 7.00 10.36
CA GLN A 334 10.56 7.59 9.89
C GLN A 334 10.79 8.69 8.87
N ALA A 335 11.77 9.58 9.09
CA ALA A 335 12.13 10.62 8.13
C ALA A 335 12.58 10.04 6.78
N ALA A 336 13.46 9.03 6.79
CA ALA A 336 13.89 8.34 5.58
C ALA A 336 12.72 7.63 4.87
N GLY A 337 11.84 6.97 5.63
CA GLY A 337 10.62 6.38 5.11
C GLY A 337 9.74 7.42 4.41
N ALA A 338 9.49 8.56 5.05
CA ALA A 338 8.70 9.64 4.49
C ALA A 338 9.28 10.20 3.18
N VAL A 339 10.61 10.38 3.10
CA VAL A 339 11.29 10.79 1.86
C VAL A 339 11.04 9.78 0.75
N GLY A 340 11.24 8.49 1.02
CA GLY A 340 10.98 7.44 0.04
C GLY A 340 9.51 7.43 -0.42
N GLY A 341 8.57 7.60 0.50
CA GLY A 341 7.14 7.62 0.19
C GLY A 341 6.75 8.83 -0.67
N ALA A 342 7.30 10.01 -0.37
CA ALA A 342 7.05 11.24 -1.13
C ALA A 342 7.67 11.18 -2.55
N LEU A 343 8.88 10.63 -2.68
CA LEU A 343 9.51 10.40 -3.99
C LEU A 343 8.70 9.39 -4.82
N ALA A 344 8.31 8.27 -4.21
CA ALA A 344 7.53 7.24 -4.88
C ALA A 344 6.19 7.78 -5.41
N ILE A 345 5.42 8.52 -4.59
CA ILE A 345 4.14 9.06 -5.06
C ILE A 345 4.31 10.15 -6.12
N SER A 346 5.38 10.95 -6.05
CA SER A 346 5.68 11.98 -7.06
C SER A 346 5.97 11.39 -8.44
N GLU A 347 6.55 10.19 -8.48
CA GLU A 347 6.79 9.46 -9.71
C GLU A 347 5.54 8.71 -10.20
N LEU A 348 4.80 8.09 -9.27
CA LEU A 348 3.65 7.25 -9.60
C LEU A 348 2.40 8.02 -9.99
N MET A 349 2.21 9.25 -9.52
CA MET A 349 0.95 9.96 -9.71
C MET A 349 0.69 10.26 -11.20
N PRO A 350 -0.52 9.99 -11.74
CA PRO A 350 -0.80 10.28 -13.14
C PRO A 350 -0.66 11.77 -13.42
N HIS A 351 -0.20 12.13 -14.61
CA HIS A 351 -0.02 13.54 -15.01
C HIS A 351 -1.24 14.42 -14.73
N LYS A 352 -2.44 13.87 -14.95
CA LYS A 352 -3.73 14.55 -14.65
C LYS A 352 -3.84 15.01 -13.19
N TYR A 353 -3.33 14.23 -12.23
CA TYR A 353 -3.46 14.49 -10.80
C TYR A 353 -2.14 14.92 -10.13
N LYS A 354 -1.02 14.90 -10.86
CA LYS A 354 0.31 15.23 -10.32
C LYS A 354 0.36 16.64 -9.71
N HIS A 355 -0.37 17.59 -10.28
CA HIS A 355 -0.49 18.96 -9.74
C HIS A 355 -1.21 19.02 -8.38
N MET A 356 -1.93 17.97 -7.99
CA MET A 356 -2.62 17.88 -6.69
C MET A 356 -1.71 17.35 -5.58
N LEU A 357 -0.51 16.87 -5.93
CA LEU A 357 0.48 16.47 -4.95
C LEU A 357 1.12 17.69 -4.30
N GLY A 358 1.27 17.63 -2.99
CA GLY A 358 1.95 18.66 -2.24
C GLY A 358 2.06 18.29 -0.77
N GLY A 359 3.16 18.73 -0.18
CA GLY A 359 3.35 18.67 1.26
C GLY A 359 2.75 19.85 1.99
N PRO A 360 2.84 19.84 3.33
CA PRO A 360 2.61 21.04 4.14
C PRO A 360 3.48 22.19 3.64
N SER A 361 2.92 23.40 3.67
CA SER A 361 3.60 24.62 3.24
C SER A 361 3.17 25.79 4.11
N LEU A 362 4.15 26.54 4.59
CA LEU A 362 3.90 27.72 5.41
C LEU A 362 3.29 28.83 4.54
N LYS A 363 2.14 29.36 4.96
CA LYS A 363 1.38 30.43 4.27
C LYS A 363 1.37 31.75 5.06
N VAL A 364 1.88 31.72 6.29
CA VAL A 364 1.96 32.84 7.23
C VAL A 364 3.41 33.06 7.65
N ASP A 365 3.70 34.03 8.51
CA ASP A 365 5.05 34.17 9.04
C ASP A 365 5.46 32.93 9.87
N PRO A 366 6.78 32.63 9.98
CA PRO A 366 7.25 31.42 10.66
C PRO A 366 6.79 31.29 12.11
N HIS A 367 6.63 32.40 12.84
CA HIS A 367 6.22 32.35 14.24
C HIS A 367 4.74 32.00 14.35
N THR A 368 3.87 32.64 13.56
CA THR A 368 2.44 32.29 13.52
C THR A 368 2.24 30.85 13.06
N GLY A 369 2.98 30.39 12.05
CA GLY A 369 2.94 29.00 11.59
C GLY A 369 3.39 28.01 12.64
N ALA A 370 4.47 28.32 13.36
CA ALA A 370 4.99 27.52 14.47
C ALA A 370 3.96 27.37 15.60
N VAL A 371 3.30 28.47 15.99
CA VAL A 371 2.21 28.44 16.98
C VAL A 371 1.05 27.58 16.47
N ALA A 372 0.65 27.75 15.21
CA ALA A 372 -0.43 26.98 14.60
C ALA A 372 -0.13 25.46 14.60
N GLU A 373 1.04 25.03 14.12
CA GLU A 373 1.45 23.62 14.14
C GLU A 373 1.53 23.06 15.55
N GLY A 374 2.05 23.84 16.51
CA GLY A 374 2.11 23.43 17.92
C GLY A 374 0.71 23.21 18.52
N VAL A 375 -0.21 24.14 18.31
CA VAL A 375 -1.60 24.03 18.80
C VAL A 375 -2.36 22.92 18.10
N LEU A 376 -2.29 22.81 16.77
CA LEU A 376 -2.97 21.75 16.03
C LEU A 376 -2.44 20.37 16.44
N THR A 377 -1.12 20.22 16.58
CA THR A 377 -0.50 18.99 17.05
C THR A 377 -0.90 18.67 18.49
N PHE A 378 -1.02 19.67 19.37
CA PHE A 378 -1.55 19.49 20.71
C PHE A 378 -2.97 18.93 20.68
N VAL A 379 -3.88 19.55 19.92
CA VAL A 379 -5.29 19.16 19.87
C VAL A 379 -5.46 17.76 19.29
N ILE A 380 -4.80 17.45 18.16
CA ILE A 380 -4.90 16.10 17.58
C ILE A 380 -4.28 15.05 18.51
N THR A 381 -3.14 15.34 19.15
CA THR A 381 -2.49 14.38 20.05
C THR A 381 -3.37 14.09 21.26
N PHE A 382 -3.97 15.13 21.86
CA PHE A 382 -4.89 14.96 22.98
C PHE A 382 -6.13 14.16 22.57
N ALA A 383 -6.70 14.44 21.39
CA ALA A 383 -7.81 13.68 20.84
C ALA A 383 -7.43 12.21 20.59
N VAL A 384 -6.28 11.95 19.98
CA VAL A 384 -5.75 10.60 19.73
C VAL A 384 -5.59 9.82 21.04
N LEU A 385 -5.00 10.42 22.08
CA LEU A 385 -4.86 9.77 23.39
C LEU A 385 -6.22 9.45 24.01
N CYS A 386 -7.18 10.40 23.98
CA CYS A 386 -8.54 10.16 24.43
C CYS A 386 -9.23 9.03 23.67
N ILE A 387 -9.16 9.03 22.33
CA ILE A 387 -9.82 8.05 21.47
C ILE A 387 -9.19 6.66 21.62
N ILE A 388 -7.87 6.56 21.68
CA ILE A 388 -7.17 5.27 21.77
C ILE A 388 -7.33 4.66 23.16
N VAL A 389 -7.09 5.43 24.21
CA VAL A 389 -7.03 4.93 25.60
C VAL A 389 -8.41 4.84 26.24
N LYS A 390 -9.30 5.79 25.95
CA LYS A 390 -10.63 5.90 26.59
C LYS A 390 -11.82 5.83 25.64
N GLY A 391 -11.57 5.86 24.33
CA GLY A 391 -12.63 5.88 23.34
C GLY A 391 -13.37 4.54 23.20
N PRO A 392 -14.26 4.44 22.20
CA PRO A 392 -15.11 3.27 22.00
C PRO A 392 -14.31 1.97 21.84
N ARG A 393 -14.91 0.85 22.27
CA ARG A 393 -14.33 -0.49 22.07
C ARG A 393 -14.35 -0.94 20.61
N ASN A 394 -15.32 -0.47 19.83
CA ASN A 394 -15.46 -0.84 18.42
C ASN A 394 -14.32 -0.18 17.60
N PRO A 395 -13.45 -0.97 16.92
CA PRO A 395 -12.31 -0.45 16.19
C PRO A 395 -12.69 0.42 14.99
N ILE A 396 -13.85 0.15 14.37
CA ILE A 396 -14.35 0.94 13.24
C ILE A 396 -14.74 2.34 13.72
N VAL A 397 -15.54 2.42 14.80
CA VAL A 397 -15.95 3.71 15.38
C VAL A 397 -14.75 4.49 15.89
N LYS A 398 -13.82 3.81 16.57
CA LYS A 398 -12.55 4.43 17.04
C LYS A 398 -11.78 5.04 15.87
N THR A 399 -11.64 4.31 14.77
CA THR A 399 -10.93 4.78 13.58
C THR A 399 -11.66 5.93 12.88
N ALA A 400 -12.99 5.88 12.79
CA ALA A 400 -13.80 6.97 12.24
C ALA A 400 -13.66 8.25 13.08
N MET A 401 -13.57 8.14 14.41
CA MET A 401 -13.31 9.32 15.26
C MET A 401 -11.92 9.92 15.01
N LEU A 402 -10.91 9.07 14.78
CA LEU A 402 -9.56 9.55 14.42
C LEU A 402 -9.60 10.29 13.08
N SER A 403 -10.20 9.70 12.04
CA SER A 403 -10.25 10.31 10.70
C SER A 403 -11.02 11.65 10.70
N VAL A 404 -12.18 11.72 11.35
CA VAL A 404 -12.96 12.96 11.48
C VAL A 404 -12.16 14.03 12.23
N SER A 405 -11.48 13.67 13.31
CA SER A 405 -10.63 14.60 14.06
C SER A 405 -9.47 15.12 13.21
N THR A 406 -8.80 14.23 12.47
CA THR A 406 -7.69 14.59 11.58
C THR A 406 -8.16 15.51 10.47
N VAL A 407 -9.23 15.17 9.73
CA VAL A 407 -9.73 16.03 8.64
C VAL A 407 -10.18 17.39 9.17
N SER A 408 -10.88 17.44 10.31
CA SER A 408 -11.34 18.70 10.90
C SER A 408 -10.17 19.64 11.22
N LEU A 409 -9.09 19.11 11.79
CA LEU A 409 -7.90 19.91 12.11
C LEU A 409 -7.09 20.25 10.87
N VAL A 410 -7.03 19.37 9.87
CA VAL A 410 -6.41 19.67 8.57
C VAL A 410 -7.09 20.86 7.90
N LEU A 411 -8.43 20.88 7.86
CA LEU A 411 -9.19 21.99 7.31
C LEU A 411 -8.97 23.28 8.11
N THR A 412 -9.00 23.18 9.44
CA THR A 412 -8.81 24.34 10.33
C THR A 412 -7.44 24.98 10.16
N GLY A 413 -6.38 24.17 10.05
CA GLY A 413 -5.01 24.66 9.88
C GLY A 413 -4.62 24.99 8.45
N ALA A 414 -5.45 24.66 7.45
CA ALA A 414 -5.08 24.74 6.04
C ALA A 414 -4.64 26.14 5.59
N ALA A 415 -5.16 27.19 6.24
CA ALA A 415 -4.81 28.58 5.96
C ALA A 415 -3.43 29.00 6.52
N TYR A 416 -2.86 28.25 7.46
CA TYR A 416 -1.62 28.61 8.14
C TYR A 416 -0.41 27.83 7.59
N THR A 417 -0.46 26.50 7.64
CA THR A 417 0.71 25.64 7.35
C THR A 417 0.39 24.44 6.44
N GLY A 418 -0.89 24.25 6.06
CA GLY A 418 -1.32 23.01 5.42
C GLY A 418 -1.01 21.81 6.34
N PRO A 419 -1.68 21.73 7.50
CA PRO A 419 -1.04 21.32 8.72
C PRO A 419 -0.61 19.86 8.67
N SER A 420 0.68 19.63 8.92
CA SER A 420 1.21 18.27 8.84
C SER A 420 0.83 17.49 10.09
N MET A 421 1.01 18.11 11.27
CA MET A 421 0.93 17.46 12.58
C MET A 421 1.78 16.18 12.70
N ASN A 422 2.66 15.97 11.72
CA ASN A 422 3.53 14.84 11.51
C ASN A 422 4.86 15.35 10.92
N PRO A 423 5.91 15.47 11.73
CA PRO A 423 7.21 15.96 11.28
C PRO A 423 7.85 15.14 10.16
N ALA A 424 7.66 13.81 10.18
CA ALA A 424 8.23 12.95 9.13
C ALA A 424 7.57 13.22 7.78
N ASN A 425 6.23 13.30 7.75
CA ASN A 425 5.49 13.65 6.53
C ASN A 425 5.90 15.01 5.96
N ALA A 426 6.04 16.03 6.83
CA ALA A 426 6.52 17.35 6.41
C ALA A 426 7.94 17.28 5.83
N PHE A 427 8.82 16.53 6.49
CA PHE A 427 10.21 16.38 6.07
C PHE A 427 10.33 15.66 4.72
N GLY A 428 9.53 14.62 4.48
CA GLY A 428 9.51 13.91 3.19
C GLY A 428 9.25 14.84 2.02
N TRP A 429 8.22 15.68 2.13
CA TRP A 429 7.90 16.68 1.12
C TRP A 429 8.88 17.85 1.06
N ALA A 430 9.43 18.28 2.19
CA ALA A 430 10.48 19.30 2.21
C ALA A 430 11.75 18.80 1.50
N TYR A 431 12.07 17.50 1.57
CA TYR A 431 13.19 16.91 0.86
C TYR A 431 12.97 16.92 -0.66
N VAL A 432 11.79 16.48 -1.12
CA VAL A 432 11.42 16.49 -2.56
C VAL A 432 11.48 17.90 -3.16
N ASN A 433 11.22 18.93 -2.35
CA ASN A 433 11.22 20.33 -2.78
C ASN A 433 12.52 21.08 -2.42
N ASP A 434 13.60 20.39 -2.04
CA ASP A 434 14.88 21.00 -1.65
C ASP A 434 14.80 22.06 -0.54
N ARG A 435 13.81 21.94 0.37
CA ARG A 435 13.61 22.82 1.54
C ARG A 435 13.86 22.16 2.89
N HIS A 436 14.38 20.94 2.91
CA HIS A 436 14.57 20.12 4.11
C HIS A 436 15.58 20.70 5.12
N ASN A 437 16.47 21.58 4.68
CA ASN A 437 17.51 22.24 5.50
C ASN A 437 17.11 23.64 6.00
N THR A 438 15.85 24.05 5.81
CA THR A 438 15.39 25.39 6.19
C THR A 438 15.07 25.50 7.68
N TRP A 439 15.21 26.71 8.23
CA TRP A 439 14.77 26.98 9.61
C TRP A 439 13.25 26.83 9.77
N GLU A 440 12.48 27.17 8.74
CA GLU A 440 11.05 26.87 8.67
C GLU A 440 10.79 25.39 8.95
N GLN A 441 11.50 24.50 8.25
CA GLN A 441 11.31 23.07 8.40
C GLN A 441 11.59 22.59 9.83
N LEU A 442 12.68 23.04 10.43
CA LEU A 442 13.07 22.64 11.78
C LEU A 442 12.16 23.25 12.85
N TYR A 443 11.90 24.55 12.78
CA TYR A 443 11.15 25.27 13.81
C TYR A 443 9.65 24.96 13.76
N VAL A 444 9.04 25.11 12.58
CA VAL A 444 7.58 25.01 12.40
C VAL A 444 7.13 23.56 12.39
N TYR A 445 7.82 22.66 11.69
CA TYR A 445 7.34 21.29 11.47
C TYR A 445 8.00 20.22 12.33
N TRP A 446 9.09 20.52 13.04
CA TRP A 446 9.67 19.60 14.04
C TRP A 446 9.45 20.12 15.45
N ILE A 447 10.08 21.22 15.85
CA ILE A 447 10.12 21.67 17.25
C ILE A 447 8.71 21.89 17.82
N CYS A 448 7.89 22.70 17.15
CA CYS A 448 6.57 23.07 17.68
C CYS A 448 5.58 21.90 17.76
N PRO A 449 5.47 21.01 16.76
CA PRO A 449 4.70 19.78 16.88
C PRO A 449 5.12 18.89 18.04
N PHE A 450 6.43 18.71 18.28
CA PHE A 450 6.90 17.94 19.43
C PHE A 450 6.50 18.59 20.77
N ILE A 451 6.63 19.91 20.89
CA ILE A 451 6.17 20.65 22.08
C ILE A 451 4.67 20.42 22.30
N GLY A 452 3.85 20.62 21.27
CA GLY A 452 2.40 20.41 21.33
C GLY A 452 2.03 18.99 21.74
N ALA A 453 2.66 17.98 21.14
CA ALA A 453 2.39 16.57 21.42
C ALA A 453 2.77 16.17 22.86
N ILE A 454 3.92 16.62 23.35
CA ILE A 454 4.40 16.30 24.71
C ILE A 454 3.52 16.99 25.75
N LEU A 455 3.15 18.25 25.54
CA LEU A 455 2.23 18.98 26.43
C LEU A 455 0.86 18.29 26.50
N ALA A 456 0.30 17.88 25.35
CA ALA A 456 -0.95 17.13 25.30
C ALA A 456 -0.87 15.82 26.10
N ALA A 457 0.24 15.09 25.96
CA ALA A 457 0.48 13.85 26.66
C ALA A 457 0.59 14.03 28.18
N TRP A 458 1.31 15.06 28.65
CA TRP A 458 1.41 15.36 30.08
C TRP A 458 0.07 15.78 30.68
N ILE A 459 -0.70 16.62 29.98
CA ILE A 459 -2.03 17.01 30.43
C ILE A 459 -2.96 15.79 30.47
N PHE A 460 -2.95 14.96 29.42
CA PHE A 460 -3.72 13.71 29.40
C PHE A 460 -3.36 12.79 30.59
N LYS A 461 -2.06 12.60 30.84
CA LYS A 461 -1.56 11.81 31.97
C LYS A 461 -2.04 12.38 33.30
N ALA A 462 -1.91 13.69 33.51
CA ALA A 462 -2.32 14.34 34.75
C ALA A 462 -3.82 14.24 35.02
N ILE A 463 -4.67 14.35 33.98
CA ILE A 463 -6.13 14.29 34.13
C ILE A 463 -6.61 12.84 34.30
N PHE A 464 -6.02 11.89 33.57
CA PHE A 464 -6.66 10.58 33.37
C PHE A 464 -5.88 9.37 33.87
N LEU A 465 -4.55 9.47 34.03
CA LEU A 465 -3.73 8.35 34.47
C LEU A 465 -3.39 8.50 35.95
N ARG A 466 -3.72 7.50 36.77
CA ARG A 466 -3.41 7.52 38.20
C ARG A 466 -1.92 7.23 38.44
N PRO A 467 -1.29 7.85 39.46
CA PRO A 467 0.07 7.48 39.86
C PRO A 467 0.13 6.00 40.28
N PRO A 468 1.23 5.29 39.98
CA PRO A 468 1.40 3.93 40.48
C PRO A 468 1.36 3.92 42.02
N PRO A 469 0.75 2.90 42.65
CA PRO A 469 0.72 2.78 44.09
C PRO A 469 2.15 2.71 44.65
N LYS A 470 2.43 3.45 45.74
CA LYS A 470 3.74 3.43 46.39
C LYS A 470 4.10 1.97 46.77
N PRO A 471 5.35 1.52 46.54
CA PRO A 471 5.78 0.21 46.99
C PRO A 471 5.51 0.09 48.49
N LYS A 472 4.81 -0.96 48.91
CA LYS A 472 4.65 -1.26 50.34
C LYS A 472 6.05 -1.42 50.92
N ALA A 473 6.44 -0.54 51.83
CA ALA A 473 7.66 -0.70 52.60
C ALA A 473 7.62 -2.10 53.22
N LYS A 474 8.63 -2.93 52.91
CA LYS A 474 8.84 -4.18 53.65
C LYS A 474 9.00 -3.76 55.12
N LYS A 475 8.04 -4.11 55.97
CA LYS A 475 8.24 -4.03 57.42
C LYS A 475 9.44 -4.93 57.72
N ALA A 476 10.49 -4.32 58.26
CA ALA A 476 11.70 -5.00 58.71
C ALA A 476 11.37 -5.97 59.85
#